data_AF-A0AAD8FRI1-F1
#
_entry.id   AF-A0AAD8FRI1-F1
#
_cell.length_a   1.000
_cell.length_b   1.000
_cell.length_c   1.000
_cell.angle_alpha   90.00
_cell.angle_beta   90.00
_cell.angle_gamma   90.00
#
_symmetry.space_group_name_H-M   'P 1'
#
loop_
_entity.id
_entity.type
_entity.pdbx_description
1 polymer ?
#
loop_
_entity_poly.entity_id
_entity_poly.type
_entity_poly.pdbx_seq_one_letter_code
_entity_poly.pdbx_strand_id
1 'polypeptide(L)'
;MKVDRSKLKKTPTEAPADCRTLIDKLKACNNQQLLHQLLQIKTWNIGKCELYHWVDLLDRFDGILADAGQTVETMSWMLVCDRPANCQLKSLLLAVLNFTALLIEYSFSRHLYSSIEVQNETIIN
;
A
#
# COMPACT_ATOMS: atom_id res chain seq x y z
N MET A 1 -3.58 -4.48 6.32
CA MET A 1 -4.82 -3.90 6.90
C MET A 1 -6.00 -4.72 6.40
N LYS A 2 -7.00 -5.08 7.21
CA LYS A 2 -8.12 -5.90 6.70
C LYS A 2 -9.31 -5.03 6.34
N VAL A 3 -9.66 -4.97 5.05
CA VAL A 3 -10.84 -4.26 4.55
C VAL A 3 -12.06 -5.18 4.63
N ASP A 4 -13.12 -4.72 5.28
CA ASP A 4 -14.39 -5.45 5.34
C ASP A 4 -15.21 -5.18 4.08
N ARG A 5 -15.26 -6.19 3.19
CA ARG A 5 -15.99 -6.15 1.92
C ARG A 5 -17.52 -6.17 2.10
N SER A 6 -18.05 -6.42 3.30
CA SER A 6 -19.50 -6.47 3.52
C SER A 6 -20.19 -5.09 3.54
N LYS A 7 -19.44 -4.00 3.75
CA LYS A 7 -19.95 -2.61 3.76
C LYS A 7 -20.10 -1.97 2.36
N LEU A 8 -19.86 -2.74 1.29
CA LEU A 8 -19.78 -2.33 -0.13
C LEU A 8 -21.14 -2.04 -0.82
N LYS A 9 -22.07 -1.30 -0.19
CA LYS A 9 -23.40 -1.00 -0.79
C LYS A 9 -23.54 0.37 -1.49
N LYS A 10 -22.45 1.04 -1.85
CA LYS A 10 -22.51 2.25 -2.70
C LYS A 10 -21.77 1.96 -4.01
N THR A 11 -22.45 2.19 -5.14
CA THR A 11 -21.90 2.11 -6.49
C THR A 11 -20.50 2.74 -6.50
N PRO A 12 -19.44 1.97 -6.85
CA PRO A 12 -18.08 2.51 -6.83
C PRO A 12 -18.00 3.66 -7.82
N THR A 13 -17.58 4.83 -7.34
CA THR A 13 -17.22 5.95 -8.20
C THR A 13 -16.11 5.45 -9.12
N GLU A 14 -16.16 5.73 -10.41
CA GLU A 14 -15.06 5.35 -11.29
C GLU A 14 -13.77 6.06 -10.87
N ALA A 15 -12.68 5.30 -10.76
CA ALA A 15 -11.36 5.85 -10.46
C ALA A 15 -10.98 6.91 -11.50
N PRO A 16 -10.36 8.05 -11.13
CA PRO A 16 -9.83 8.99 -12.10
C PRO A 16 -8.93 8.30 -13.15
N ALA A 17 -8.93 8.77 -14.40
CA ALA A 17 -8.17 8.15 -15.49
C ALA A 17 -6.66 8.03 -15.17
N ASP A 18 -6.10 9.04 -14.52
CA ASP A 18 -4.70 9.04 -14.06
C ASP A 18 -4.45 8.01 -12.94
N CYS A 19 -5.42 7.82 -12.03
CA CYS A 19 -5.35 6.77 -11.01
C CYS A 19 -5.31 5.39 -11.66
N ARG A 20 -6.24 5.10 -12.59
CA ARG A 20 -6.29 3.80 -13.28
C ARG A 20 -5.00 3.51 -14.03
N THR A 21 -4.52 4.50 -14.78
CA THR A 21 -3.26 4.40 -15.52
C THR A 21 -2.09 4.07 -14.61
N LEU A 22 -2.01 4.72 -13.44
CA LEU A 22 -0.95 4.42 -12.47
C LEU A 22 -1.11 3.03 -11.85
N ILE A 23 -2.34 2.64 -11.45
CA ILE A 23 -2.63 1.32 -10.88
C ILE A 23 -2.22 0.22 -11.86
N ASP A 24 -2.67 0.30 -13.12
CA ASP A 24 -2.39 -0.70 -14.14
C ASP A 24 -0.89 -0.79 -14.44
N LYS A 25 -0.21 0.36 -14.51
CA LYS A 25 1.24 0.42 -14.68
C LYS A 25 1.98 -0.28 -13.54
N LEU A 26 1.60 -0.03 -12.29
CA LEU A 26 2.25 -0.65 -11.12
C LEU A 26 1.91 -2.14 -11.01
N LYS A 27 0.68 -2.56 -11.35
CA LYS A 27 0.27 -3.97 -11.39
C LYS A 27 1.05 -4.77 -12.44
N ALA A 28 1.33 -4.18 -13.60
CA ALA A 28 2.08 -4.83 -14.68
C ALA A 28 3.59 -4.97 -14.39
N CYS A 29 4.14 -4.24 -13.42
CA CYS A 29 5.56 -4.27 -13.09
C CYS A 29 5.95 -5.52 -12.30
N ASN A 30 7.08 -6.16 -12.64
CA ASN A 30 7.76 -7.09 -11.73
C ASN A 30 8.39 -6.36 -10.53
N ASN A 31 8.96 -7.06 -9.56
CA ASN A 31 9.47 -6.43 -8.32
C ASN A 31 10.59 -5.41 -8.55
N GLN A 32 11.47 -5.62 -9.54
CA GLN A 32 12.55 -4.68 -9.85
C GLN A 32 12.01 -3.43 -10.55
N GLN A 33 11.12 -3.61 -11.52
CA GLN A 33 10.43 -2.52 -12.20
C GLN A 33 9.57 -1.72 -11.23
N LEU A 34 8.86 -2.42 -10.33
CA LEU A 34 8.01 -1.82 -9.31
C LEU A 34 8.85 -0.93 -8.40
N LEU A 35 9.98 -1.43 -7.88
CA LEU A 35 10.92 -0.62 -7.11
C LEU A 35 11.31 0.67 -7.87
N HIS A 36 11.71 0.53 -9.14
CA HIS A 36 12.10 1.69 -9.92
C HIS A 36 10.95 2.70 -10.08
N GLN A 37 9.73 2.24 -10.39
CA GLN A 37 8.58 3.12 -10.52
C GLN A 37 8.23 3.82 -9.19
N LEU A 38 8.22 3.08 -8.07
CA LEU A 38 7.89 3.63 -6.75
C LEU A 38 8.91 4.69 -6.30
N LEU A 39 10.20 4.51 -6.60
CA LEU A 39 11.24 5.49 -6.28
C LEU A 39 11.11 6.82 -7.07
N GLN A 40 10.46 6.79 -8.24
CA GLN A 40 10.18 8.02 -9.01
C GLN A 40 9.01 8.82 -8.43
N ILE A 41 8.13 8.18 -7.66
CA ILE A 41 6.94 8.82 -7.08
C ILE A 41 7.33 9.45 -5.73
N LYS A 42 7.81 10.70 -5.78
CA LYS A 42 8.16 11.46 -4.57
C LYS A 42 7.04 12.35 -4.06
N THR A 43 6.10 12.73 -4.93
CA THR A 43 4.97 13.59 -4.62
C THR A 43 3.70 13.00 -5.24
N TRP A 44 2.57 13.21 -4.56
CA TRP A 44 1.28 12.79 -5.10
C TRP A 44 0.74 13.85 -6.05
N ASN A 45 0.81 13.55 -7.35
CA ASN A 45 0.38 14.48 -8.41
C ASN A 45 -0.98 14.11 -9.01
N ILE A 46 -1.63 13.08 -8.47
CA ILE A 46 -2.97 12.65 -8.90
C ILE A 46 -4.00 13.32 -7.99
N GLY A 47 -5.20 13.59 -8.49
CA GLY A 47 -6.31 14.02 -7.64
C GLY A 47 -6.56 13.04 -6.48
N LYS A 48 -7.29 13.50 -5.46
CA LYS A 48 -7.75 12.61 -4.37
C LYS A 48 -8.43 11.38 -4.98
N CYS A 49 -8.14 10.20 -4.45
CA CYS A 49 -8.65 8.93 -4.97
C CYS A 49 -9.24 8.05 -3.86
N GLU A 50 -10.21 7.21 -4.20
CA GLU A 50 -10.74 6.24 -3.24
C GLU A 50 -9.74 5.10 -3.06
N LEU A 51 -9.43 4.78 -1.79
CA LEU A 51 -8.45 3.73 -1.47
C LEU A 51 -8.90 2.34 -1.95
N TYR A 52 -10.20 2.16 -2.16
CA TYR A 52 -10.81 0.97 -2.73
C TYR A 52 -10.21 0.59 -4.10
N HIS A 53 -9.87 1.55 -4.95
CA HIS A 53 -9.29 1.28 -6.27
C HIS A 53 -7.91 0.63 -6.21
N TRP A 54 -7.24 0.75 -5.07
CA TRP A 54 -5.87 0.29 -4.88
C TRP A 54 -5.79 -1.06 -4.18
N VAL A 55 -6.92 -1.68 -3.81
CA VAL A 55 -6.97 -2.91 -3.01
C VAL A 55 -6.11 -4.02 -3.60
N ASP A 56 -6.21 -4.30 -4.90
CA ASP A 56 -5.38 -5.34 -5.53
C ASP A 56 -3.87 -5.05 -5.42
N LEU A 57 -3.49 -3.77 -5.53
CA LEU A 57 -2.09 -3.36 -5.42
C LEU A 57 -1.62 -3.43 -3.97
N LEU A 58 -2.49 -3.05 -3.02
CA LEU A 58 -2.23 -3.17 -1.59
C LEU A 58 -2.12 -4.63 -1.14
N ASP A 59 -2.96 -5.53 -1.65
CA ASP A 59 -2.86 -6.98 -1.38
C ASP A 59 -1.51 -7.52 -1.88
N ARG A 60 -1.02 -7.05 -3.04
CA ARG A 60 0.33 -7.37 -3.51
C ARG A 60 1.42 -6.82 -2.59
N PHE A 61 1.27 -5.60 -2.09
CA PHE A 61 2.22 -5.01 -1.14
C PHE A 61 2.24 -5.77 0.19
N ASP A 62 1.09 -6.22 0.68
CA ASP A 62 0.97 -7.06 1.87
C ASP A 62 1.73 -8.39 1.68
N GLY A 63 1.73 -8.97 0.48
CA GLY A 63 2.56 -10.13 0.15
C GLY A 63 4.07 -9.85 0.25
N ILE A 64 4.53 -8.72 -0.29
CA ILE A 64 5.95 -8.30 -0.20
C ILE A 64 6.36 -8.08 1.26
N LEU A 65 5.49 -7.45 2.05
CA LEU A 65 5.68 -7.22 3.48
C LEU A 65 5.76 -8.55 4.24
N ALA A 66 4.89 -9.51 3.92
CA ALA A 66 4.89 -10.84 4.53
C ALA A 66 6.20 -11.58 4.25
N ASP A 67 6.65 -11.61 2.99
CA ASP A 67 7.92 -12.27 2.62
C ASP A 67 9.13 -11.61 3.28
N ALA A 68 9.15 -10.28 3.32
CA ALA A 68 10.23 -9.52 3.95
C ALA A 68 10.26 -9.66 5.48
N GLY A 69 9.10 -9.77 6.10
CA GLY A 69 8.90 -9.83 7.55
C GLY A 69 9.00 -11.23 8.17
N GLN A 70 9.24 -12.27 7.36
CA GLN A 70 9.54 -13.61 7.89
C GLN A 70 10.84 -13.61 8.70
N THR A 71 10.89 -14.45 9.72
CA THR A 71 12.12 -14.69 10.46
C THR A 71 12.99 -15.72 9.73
N VAL A 72 14.30 -15.59 9.90
CA VAL A 72 15.25 -16.53 9.34
C VAL A 72 15.24 -17.82 10.17
N GLU A 73 14.99 -18.98 9.56
CA GLU A 73 14.93 -20.28 10.26
C GLU A 73 16.14 -20.54 11.16
N THR A 74 17.35 -20.17 10.71
CA THR A 74 18.61 -20.36 11.45
C THR A 74 18.92 -19.22 12.43
N MET A 75 18.19 -18.10 12.36
CA MET A 75 18.40 -16.89 13.16
C MET A 75 17.05 -16.20 13.37
N SER A 76 16.23 -16.74 14.28
CA SER A 76 14.84 -16.31 14.49
C SER A 76 14.66 -14.85 14.93
N TRP A 77 15.73 -14.18 15.38
CA TRP A 77 15.73 -12.75 15.72
C TRP A 77 15.96 -11.83 14.50
N MET A 78 16.39 -12.39 13.37
CA MET A 78 16.69 -11.65 12.15
C MET A 78 15.55 -11.82 11.15
N LEU A 79 15.09 -10.70 10.58
CA LEU A 79 14.13 -10.71 9.48
C LEU A 79 14.82 -11.06 8.17
N VAL A 80 14.09 -11.70 7.25
CA VAL A 80 14.57 -12.04 5.91
C VAL A 80 15.09 -10.80 5.19
N CYS A 81 14.42 -9.65 5.29
CA CYS A 81 14.87 -8.41 4.65
C CYS A 81 16.18 -7.83 5.20
N ASP A 82 16.60 -8.20 6.42
CA ASP A 82 17.82 -7.69 7.04
C ASP A 82 19.07 -8.47 6.65
N ARG A 83 18.92 -9.58 5.92
CA ARG A 83 20.06 -10.29 5.37
C ARG A 83 20.80 -9.41 4.35
N PRO A 84 22.14 -9.36 4.36
CA PRO A 84 22.92 -8.58 3.38
C PRO A 84 22.65 -8.97 1.92
N ALA A 85 22.27 -10.23 1.66
CA ALA A 85 21.91 -10.70 0.32
C ALA A 85 20.59 -10.09 -0.20
N ASN A 86 19.75 -9.54 0.69
CA ASN A 86 18.40 -9.06 0.39
C ASN A 86 18.30 -7.54 0.32
N CYS A 87 19.42 -6.84 0.03
CA CYS A 87 19.44 -5.38 -0.14
C CYS A 87 18.34 -4.87 -1.10
N GLN A 88 18.10 -5.59 -2.21
CA GLN A 88 17.05 -5.20 -3.17
C GLN A 88 15.63 -5.35 -2.59
N LEU A 89 15.38 -6.41 -1.81
CA LEU A 89 14.10 -6.61 -1.12
C LEU A 89 13.87 -5.52 -0.07
N LYS A 90 14.92 -5.14 0.68
CA LYS A 90 14.86 -4.03 1.64
C LYS A 90 14.54 -2.70 0.97
N SER A 91 15.16 -2.40 -0.17
CA SER A 91 14.83 -1.20 -0.95
C SER A 91 13.39 -1.20 -1.47
N LEU A 92 12.91 -2.35 -1.95
CA LEU A 92 11.52 -2.50 -2.40
C LEU A 92 10.54 -2.30 -1.24
N LEU A 93 10.83 -2.88 -0.07
CA LEU A 93 10.03 -2.73 1.14
C LEU A 93 9.87 -1.27 1.53
N LEU A 94 10.99 -0.52 1.58
CA LEU A 94 10.97 0.91 1.89
C LEU A 94 10.17 1.71 0.86
N ALA A 95 10.33 1.41 -0.44
CA ALA A 95 9.59 2.08 -1.50
C ALA A 95 8.07 1.81 -1.42
N VAL A 96 7.69 0.56 -1.12
CA VAL A 96 6.29 0.16 -0.89
C VAL A 96 5.69 0.89 0.31
N LEU A 97 6.41 0.96 1.43
CA LEU A 97 5.95 1.67 2.64
C LEU A 97 5.78 3.17 2.38
N ASN A 98 6.75 3.81 1.73
CA ASN A 98 6.68 5.23 1.38
C ASN A 98 5.50 5.53 0.46
N PHE A 99 5.30 4.72 -0.58
CA PHE A 99 4.17 4.88 -1.48
C PHE A 99 2.83 4.64 -0.77
N THR A 100 2.73 3.63 0.10
CA THR A 100 1.50 3.35 0.86
C THR A 100 1.16 4.51 1.79
N ALA A 101 2.16 5.10 2.46
CA ALA A 101 1.95 6.29 3.28
C ALA A 101 1.41 7.46 2.46
N LEU A 102 2.02 7.72 1.29
CA LEU A 102 1.59 8.77 0.36
C LEU A 102 0.16 8.52 -0.14
N LEU A 103 -0.15 7.28 -0.52
CA LEU A 103 -1.48 6.90 -0.98
C LEU A 103 -2.54 7.12 0.11
N ILE A 104 -2.26 6.74 1.35
CA ILE A 104 -3.19 6.92 2.48
C ILE A 104 -3.46 8.41 2.73
N GLU A 105 -2.43 9.24 2.71
CA GLU A 105 -2.54 10.70 2.93
C GLU A 105 -3.48 11.36 1.90
N TYR A 106 -3.34 10.98 0.62
CA TYR A 106 -4.09 11.54 -0.50
C TYR A 106 -5.36 10.76 -0.87
N SER A 107 -5.73 9.74 -0.08
CA SER A 107 -6.97 8.99 -0.25
C SER A 107 -8.13 9.57 0.57
N PHE A 108 -9.36 9.41 0.05
CA PHE A 108 -10.61 9.72 0.76
C PHE A 108 -11.45 8.46 1.01
N SER A 109 -12.54 8.60 1.77
CA SER A 109 -13.39 7.48 2.25
C SER A 109 -12.69 6.55 3.25
N ARG A 110 -12.01 7.13 4.24
CA ARG A 110 -11.36 6.42 5.37
C ARG A 110 -12.33 5.70 6.31
N HIS A 111 -13.65 5.91 6.17
CA HIS A 111 -14.71 5.26 6.96
C HIS A 111 -14.87 3.75 6.70
N LEU A 112 -14.11 3.17 5.76
CA LEU A 112 -14.06 1.73 5.50
C LEU A 112 -13.02 1.00 6.36
N TYR A 113 -12.21 1.72 7.15
CA TYR A 113 -11.19 1.15 8.02
C TYR A 113 -11.71 1.06 9.47
N SER A 114 -12.05 -0.16 9.91
CA SER A 114 -12.50 -0.43 11.28
C SER A 114 -11.49 -0.05 12.37
N SER A 115 -10.21 0.19 12.02
CA SER A 115 -9.16 0.59 12.97
C SER A 115 -9.01 2.11 13.13
N ILE A 116 -9.75 2.93 12.37
CA ILE A 116 -9.63 4.40 12.40
C ILE A 116 -10.84 5.09 13.06
N GLU A 117 -11.95 4.39 13.30
CA GLU A 117 -13.14 4.96 13.96
C GLU A 117 -12.84 5.51 15.37
N VAL A 118 -11.87 4.94 16.10
CA VAL A 118 -11.60 5.31 17.50
C VAL A 118 -10.94 6.70 17.65
N GLN A 119 -10.40 7.31 16.59
CA GLN A 119 -9.66 8.58 16.71
C GLN A 119 -10.45 9.83 16.27
N ASN A 120 -11.64 9.66 15.67
CA ASN A 120 -12.44 10.80 15.18
C ASN A 120 -13.61 11.18 16.10
N GLU A 121 -13.97 10.37 17.10
CA GLU A 121 -15.03 10.74 18.06
C GLU A 121 -14.58 11.78 19.11
N THR A 122 -13.27 12.05 19.24
CA THR A 122 -12.77 13.04 20.22
C THR A 122 -12.60 14.46 19.67
N ILE A 123 -12.88 14.72 18.38
CA ILE A 123 -12.78 16.07 17.78
C ILE A 123 -14.17 16.71 17.57
N ILE A 124 -15.25 15.99 17.92
CA ILE A 124 -16.61 16.52 17.87
C ILE A 124 -17.30 16.31 19.24
N ASN A 125 -16.74 16.90 20.29
CA ASN A 125 -17.45 17.30 21.52
C ASN A 125 -16.64 18.37 22.27
#